data_AF-A0A926RTY0-F1
#
_entry.id   AF-A0A926RTY0-F1
#
_cell.length_a   1.000
_cell.length_b   1.000
_cell.length_c   1.000
_cell.angle_alpha   90.00
_cell.angle_beta   90.00
_cell.angle_gamma   90.00
#
_symmetry.space_group_name_H-M   'P 1'
#
loop_
_entity.id
_entity.type
_entity.pdbx_description
1 polymer ?
#
loop_
_entity_poly.entity_id
_entity_poly.type
_entity_poly.pdbx_seq_one_letter_code
_entity_poly.pdbx_strand_id
1 'polypeptide(L)' 'MMHVEPTWKRVGLSEPLAENSGEGIHIIILDDIAPHVSLQHLKDRVKIVEVAKDYAVHCMDVFEKPLVKTLSEYDRHG' A
#
# COMPACT_ATOMS: atom_id res chain seq x y z
N MET A 1 5.39 25.16 -19.09
CA MET A 1 6.10 24.48 -18.00
C MET A 1 6.22 23.01 -18.44
N MET A 2 7.43 22.51 -18.72
CA MET A 2 7.58 21.09 -19.10
C MET A 2 7.39 20.25 -17.84
N HIS A 3 6.30 19.47 -17.80
CA HIS A 3 6.14 18.45 -16.77
C HIS A 3 7.15 17.34 -17.04
N VAL A 4 8.11 17.19 -16.14
CA VAL A 4 9.06 16.06 -16.16
C VAL A 4 8.24 14.82 -15.82
N GLU A 5 7.93 13.99 -16.81
CA GLU A 5 7.36 12.68 -16.52
C GLU A 5 8.41 11.84 -15.76
N PRO A 6 8.03 11.17 -14.66
CA PRO A 6 8.93 10.28 -13.95
C PRO A 6 9.46 9.17 -14.88
N THR A 7 10.76 8.90 -14.80
CA THR A 7 11.55 8.01 -15.69
C THR A 7 11.17 6.52 -15.61
N TRP A 8 10.11 6.16 -14.89
CA TRP A 8 9.61 4.79 -14.89
C TRP A 8 9.01 4.52 -16.26
N LYS A 9 9.79 3.84 -17.12
CA LYS A 9 9.28 3.23 -18.34
C LYS A 9 8.09 2.37 -17.90
N ARG A 10 6.88 2.66 -18.39
CA ARG A 10 5.66 1.91 -18.06
C ARG A 10 5.79 0.50 -18.65
N VAL A 11 6.50 -0.38 -17.96
CA VAL A 11 6.79 -1.74 -18.41
C VAL A 11 5.53 -2.58 -18.20
N GLY A 12 5.08 -3.29 -19.24
CA GLY A 12 4.04 -4.33 -19.11
C GLY A 12 2.64 -3.95 -19.60
N LEU A 13 2.43 -2.77 -20.18
CA LEU A 13 1.17 -2.46 -20.86
C LEU A 13 1.25 -2.88 -22.33
N SER A 14 0.34 -3.75 -22.75
CA SER A 14 0.20 -4.16 -24.16
C SER A 14 -0.45 -3.08 -25.02
N GLU A 15 -1.20 -2.17 -24.39
CA GLU A 15 -1.92 -1.08 -25.05
C GLU A 15 -1.75 0.24 -24.27
N PRO A 16 -1.80 1.39 -24.95
CA PRO A 16 -1.78 2.68 -24.28
C PRO A 16 -3.03 2.87 -23.41
N LEU A 17 -2.85 3.53 -22.27
CA LEU A 17 -3.96 3.91 -21.40
C LEU A 17 -4.85 4.96 -22.09
N ALA A 18 -6.15 4.92 -21.80
CA ALA A 18 -7.07 5.98 -22.19
C ALA A 18 -6.68 7.32 -21.53
N GLU A 19 -7.04 8.44 -22.17
CA GLU A 19 -6.66 9.80 -21.75
C GLU A 19 -7.06 10.13 -20.30
N ASN A 20 -8.18 9.59 -19.83
CA ASN A 20 -8.71 9.78 -18.48
C ASN A 20 -8.30 8.65 -17.50
N SER A 21 -7.34 7.81 -17.85
CA SER A 21 -6.92 6.70 -16.99
C SER A 21 -6.28 7.23 -15.70
N GLY A 22 -6.88 6.88 -14.56
CA GLY A 22 -6.43 7.34 -13.24
C GLY A 22 -7.00 8.69 -12.81
N GLU A 23 -7.91 9.30 -13.59
CA GLU A 23 -8.62 10.50 -13.18
C GLU A 23 -9.39 10.24 -11.86
N GLY A 24 -9.22 11.12 -10.87
CA GLY A 24 -9.82 10.98 -9.54
C GLY A 24 -9.19 9.92 -8.64
N ILE A 25 -8.12 9.24 -9.09
CA ILE A 25 -7.37 8.27 -8.29
C ILE A 25 -6.13 8.94 -7.68
N HIS A 26 -6.05 8.92 -6.36
CA HIS A 26 -4.88 9.41 -5.61
C HIS A 26 -4.21 8.23 -4.89
N ILE A 27 -2.92 8.03 -5.18
CA ILE A 27 -2.09 6.99 -4.56
C ILE A 27 -1.09 7.67 -3.64
N ILE A 28 -1.01 7.19 -2.39
CA ILE A 28 -0.01 7.63 -1.41
C ILE A 28 0.87 6.42 -1.14
N ILE A 29 2.19 6.57 -1.29
CA ILE A 29 3.19 5.55 -0.98
C ILE A 29 3.91 5.99 0.29
N LEU A 30 3.94 5.12 1.29
CA LEU A 30 4.63 5.33 2.55
C LEU A 30 5.65 4.20 2.71
N ASP A 31 6.86 4.52 3.18
CA ASP A 31 7.94 3.54 3.33
C ASP A 31 7.69 2.56 4.48
N ASP A 32 6.93 2.99 5.50
CA ASP A 32 6.56 2.17 6.64
C ASP A 32 5.09 2.43 7.01
N ILE A 33 4.42 1.40 7.48
CA ILE A 33 3.04 1.47 7.96
C ILE A 33 2.91 0.68 9.27
N ALA A 34 2.60 1.39 10.34
CA ALA A 34 2.12 0.77 11.57
C ALA A 34 0.60 0.64 11.46
N PRO A 35 0.04 -0.57 11.41
CA PRO A 35 -1.41 -0.72 11.35
C PRO A 35 -2.05 -0.19 12.64
N HIS A 36 -2.94 0.78 12.50
CA HIS A 36 -3.58 1.48 13.60
C HIS A 36 -5.11 1.42 13.47
N VAL A 37 -5.83 1.33 14.59
CA VAL A 37 -7.30 1.19 14.61
C VAL A 37 -8.03 2.32 13.89
N SER A 38 -7.48 3.54 13.93
CA SER A 38 -8.06 4.68 13.20
C SER A 38 -8.03 4.50 11.68
N LEU A 39 -7.16 3.64 11.16
CA LEU A 39 -7.02 3.35 9.72
C LEU A 39 -7.86 2.16 9.26
N GLN A 40 -8.56 1.47 10.18
CA GLN A 40 -9.35 0.28 9.86
C GLN A 40 -10.46 0.53 8.84
N HIS A 41 -10.98 1.76 8.76
CA HIS A 41 -11.95 2.15 7.74
C HIS A 41 -11.37 2.13 6.30
N LEU A 42 -10.05 2.05 6.17
CA LEU A 42 -9.34 1.86 4.90
C LEU A 42 -9.02 0.38 4.62
N LYS A 43 -9.62 -0.55 5.37
CA LYS A 43 -9.55 -1.98 5.07
C LYS A 43 -9.90 -2.22 3.60
N ASP A 44 -9.15 -3.14 2.97
CA ASP A 44 -9.19 -3.47 1.54
C ASP A 44 -8.62 -2.39 0.58
N ARG A 45 -8.46 -1.14 1.04
CA ARG A 45 -7.89 -0.03 0.27
C ARG A 45 -6.39 0.19 0.50
N VAL A 46 -5.86 -0.32 1.62
CA VAL A 46 -4.43 -0.22 1.93
C VAL A 46 -3.79 -1.60 1.81
N LYS A 47 -2.76 -1.67 0.97
CA LYS A 47 -1.96 -2.88 0.75
C LYS A 47 -0.52 -2.61 1.14
N ILE A 48 0.14 -3.60 1.73
CA ILE A 48 1.60 -3.66 1.79
C ILE A 48 2.05 -4.25 0.47
N VAL A 49 2.99 -3.56 -0.19
CA VAL A 49 3.59 -4.03 -1.44
C VAL A 49 5.05 -4.36 -1.16
N GLU A 50 5.38 -5.64 -1.26
CA GLU A 50 6.77 -6.11 -1.18
C GLU A 50 7.25 -6.47 -2.57
N VAL A 51 8.43 -5.97 -2.93
CA VAL A 51 9.10 -6.32 -4.19
C VAL A 51 10.32 -7.17 -3.85
N ALA A 52 10.25 -8.45 -4.21
CA ALA A 52 11.33 -9.41 -4.00
C ALA A 52 12.50 -9.16 -4.95
N LYS A 53 13.64 -9.78 -4.67
CA LYS A 53 14.89 -9.59 -5.46
C LYS A 53 14.79 -10.10 -6.90
N ASP A 54 13.88 -11.02 -7.17
CA ASP A 54 13.54 -11.56 -8.50
C ASP A 54 12.48 -10.71 -9.22
N TYR A 55 12.16 -9.54 -8.68
CA TYR A 55 11.11 -8.63 -9.16
C TYR A 55 9.69 -9.19 -9.01
N ALA A 56 9.49 -10.27 -8.24
CA ALA A 56 8.14 -10.68 -7.86
C ALA A 56 7.50 -9.61 -6.95
N VAL A 57 6.24 -9.27 -7.24
CA VAL A 57 5.46 -8.30 -6.47
C VAL A 57 4.43 -9.05 -5.64
N HIS A 58 4.49 -8.86 -4.32
CA HIS A 58 3.53 -9.42 -3.37
C HIS A 58 2.70 -8.28 -2.77
N CYS A 59 1.37 -8.40 -2.84
CA CYS A 59 0.44 -7.45 -2.25
C CYS A 59 -0.30 -8.13 -1.10
N MET A 60 -0.23 -7.55 0.09
CA MET A 60 -0.87 -8.09 1.30
C MET A 60 -1.82 -7.08 1.92
N ASP A 61 -2.90 -7.57 2.53
CA ASP A 61 -3.82 -6.71 3.28
C ASP A 61 -3.24 -6.33 4.65
N VAL A 62 -3.14 -5.02 4.90
CA VAL A 62 -2.63 -4.47 6.17
C VAL A 62 -3.48 -4.92 7.38
N PHE A 63 -4.77 -5.16 7.16
CA PHE A 63 -5.77 -5.38 8.22
C PHE A 63 -6.34 -6.80 8.24
N GLU A 64 -5.70 -7.76 7.57
CA GLU A 64 -6.19 -9.15 7.50
C GLU A 64 -6.09 -9.88 8.85
N LYS A 65 -5.13 -9.49 9.70
CA LYS A 65 -4.99 -10.01 11.07
C LYS A 65 -5.53 -8.99 12.08
N PRO A 66 -6.18 -9.44 13.19
CA PRO A 66 -6.64 -8.54 14.23
C PRO A 66 -5.47 -7.73 14.79
N LEU A 67 -5.62 -6.40 14.92
CA LEU A 67 -4.63 -5.51 15.54
C LEU A 67 -4.49 -5.71 17.07
N VAL A 68 -5.10 -6.78 17.58
CA VAL A 68 -5.07 -7.12 18.99
C VAL A 68 -3.66 -7.63 19.28
N LYS A 69 -2.80 -6.72 19.72
CA LYS A 69 -1.59 -7.07 20.46
C LYS A 69 -2.05 -8.00 21.58
N THR A 70 -1.60 -9.26 21.58
CA THR A 70 -1.75 -10.12 22.74
C THR A 70 -0.98 -9.41 23.86
N LEU A 71 -1.70 -8.72 24.75
CA LEU A 71 -1.13 -8.15 25.95
C LEU A 71 -0.50 -9.33 26.70
N SER A 72 0.82 -9.27 26.90
CA SER A 72 1.48 -10.25 27.76
C SER A 72 0.96 -10.04 29.18
N GLU A 73 1.00 -11.07 30.04
CA GLU A 73 0.54 -10.92 31.43
C GLU A 73 1.26 -9.79 32.19
N TYR A 74 2.43 -9.35 31.71
CA TYR A 74 3.16 -8.19 32.22
C TYR A 74 2.45 -6.84 31.98
N ASP A 75 1.58 -6.73 30.98
CA ASP A 75 0.88 -5.49 30.64
C ASP A 75 -0.44 -5.31 31.42
N ARG A 76 -0.80 -6.25 32.32
CA ARG A 76 -2.08 -6.26 33.07
C ARG A 76 -2.02 -5.64 34.46
N HIS A 77 -0.87 -5.11 34.88
CA HIS A 77 -0.73 -4.43 36.18
C HIS A 77 -0.36 -2.96 35.97
N GLY A 78 -1.38 -2.16 35.68
CA GLY A 78 -1.36 -0.70 35.70
C GLY A 78 -2.66 -0.19 36.32
#